data_AF-A0A7J3G5K8-F1
#
_entry.id   AF-A0A7J3G5K8-F1
#
_cell.length_a   1.000
_cell.length_b   1.000
_cell.length_c   1.000
_cell.angle_alpha   90.00
_cell.angle_beta   90.00
_cell.angle_gamma   90.00
#
_symmetry.space_group_name_H-M   'P 1'
#
loop_
_entity.id
_entity.type
_entity.pdbx_description
1 polymer ?
#
loop_
_entity_poly.entity_id
_entity_poly.type
_entity_poly.pdbx_seq_one_letter_code
_entity_poly.pdbx_strand_id
1 'polypeptide(L)' 'MSELSVKEAVEVKNIERRVGHDVVAVTMFLEKKLEERGYAALKPFIHFGLTSEDINNIAYGMALHDFIQTILTPAL' A
#
# COMPACT_ATOMS: atom_id res chain seq x y z
N MET A 1 -10.50 -7.37 8.66
CA MET A 1 -9.72 -6.23 8.11
C MET A 1 -10.65 -5.47 7.18
N SER A 2 -10.71 -4.14 7.25
CA SER A 2 -11.51 -3.34 6.31
C SER A 2 -10.83 -3.36 4.94
N GLU A 3 -11.57 -3.63 3.86
CA GLU A 3 -11.05 -3.57 2.51
C GLU A 3 -10.68 -2.13 2.10
N LEU A 4 -9.65 -1.99 1.27
CA LEU A 4 -9.28 -0.72 0.65
C LEU A 4 -10.39 -0.29 -0.32
N SER A 5 -10.95 0.90 -0.13
CA SER A 5 -11.97 1.42 -1.05
C SER A 5 -11.36 2.07 -2.29
N VAL A 6 -12.12 2.11 -3.40
CA VAL A 6 -11.72 2.83 -4.62
C VAL A 6 -11.43 4.30 -4.33
N LYS A 7 -12.16 4.94 -3.41
CA LYS A 7 -11.93 6.33 -3.00
C LYS A 7 -10.54 6.51 -2.36
N GLU A 8 -10.13 5.56 -1.53
CA GLU A 8 -8.82 5.56 -0.89
C GLU A 8 -7.70 5.30 -1.92
N ALA A 9 -7.92 4.41 -2.89
CA ALA A 9 -6.98 4.22 -3.99
C ALA A 9 -6.79 5.51 -4.83
N VAL A 10 -7.89 6.23 -5.12
CA VAL A 10 -7.82 7.53 -5.81
C VAL A 10 -7.07 8.57 -4.98
N GLU A 11 -7.23 8.56 -3.66
CA GLU A 11 -6.49 9.44 -2.76
C GLU A 11 -4.98 9.20 -2.86
N VAL A 12 -4.53 7.94 -2.83
CA VAL A 12 -3.11 7.58 -3.03
C VAL A 12 -2.60 8.13 -4.37
N LYS A 13 -3.35 7.97 -5.46
CA LYS A 13 -2.96 8.51 -6.79
C LYS A 13 -2.88 10.04 -6.81
N ASN A 14 -3.72 10.74 -6.04
CA ASN A 14 -3.66 12.20 -5.93
C ASN A 14 -2.41 12.66 -5.16
N ILE A 15 -2.01 11.93 -4.13
CA ILE A 15 -0.76 12.17 -3.41
C ILE A 15 0.42 11.88 -4.33
N GLU A 16 0.42 10.75 -5.03
CA GLU A 16 1.46 10.35 -6.00
C GLU A 16 1.69 11.43 -7.06
N ARG A 17 0.62 12.03 -7.59
CA ARG A 17 0.73 13.12 -8.57
C ARG A 17 1.51 14.33 -8.03
N ARG A 18 1.45 14.59 -6.72
CA ARG A 18 2.20 15.68 -6.08
C ARG A 18 3.64 15.31 -5.76
N VAL A 19 3.90 14.05 -5.38
CA VAL A 19 5.23 13.62 -4.91
C VAL A 19 6.08 12.93 -5.97
N GLY A 20 5.48 12.47 -7.07
CA GLY A 20 6.16 11.79 -8.16
C GLY A 20 6.66 10.38 -7.84
N HIS A 21 6.21 9.78 -6.74
CA HIS A 21 6.64 8.45 -6.28
C HIS A 21 5.47 7.72 -5.61
N ASP A 22 5.16 6.52 -6.09
CA ASP A 22 4.06 5.65 -5.66
C ASP A 22 4.17 5.15 -4.22
N VAL A 23 5.28 4.52 -3.82
CA VAL A 23 5.47 4.01 -2.45
C VAL A 23 5.45 5.14 -1.42
N VAL A 24 6.08 6.27 -1.74
CA VAL A 24 6.01 7.47 -0.88
C VAL A 24 4.57 7.96 -0.73
N ALA A 25 3.76 7.91 -1.79
CA ALA A 25 2.35 8.26 -1.72
C ALA A 25 1.55 7.34 -0.79
N VAL A 26 1.84 6.04 -0.81
CA VAL A 26 1.24 5.06 0.12
C VAL A 26 1.66 5.36 1.57
N THR A 27 2.93 5.67 1.82
CA THR A 27 3.43 6.06 3.15
C THR A 27 2.69 7.28 3.70
N MET A 28 2.56 8.35 2.89
CA MET A 28 1.82 9.56 3.28
C MET A 28 0.32 9.30 3.50
N PHE A 29 -0.28 8.40 2.73
CA PHE A 29 -1.67 7.99 2.94
C PHE A 29 -1.84 7.26 4.28
N LEU A 30 -0.95 6.33 4.62
CA LEU A 30 -0.98 5.62 5.90
C LEU A 30 -0.73 6.55 7.08
N GLU A 31 0.19 7.50 6.94
CA GLU A 31 0.43 8.56 7.91
C GLU A 31 -0.85 9.33 8.25
N LYS A 32 -1.58 9.76 7.22
CA LYS A 32 -2.88 10.45 7.39
C LYS A 32 -3.90 9.54 8.11
N LYS A 33 -3.98 8.27 7.74
CA LYS A 33 -4.90 7.32 8.41
C LYS A 33 -4.55 7.09 9.88
N LEU A 34 -3.27 7.11 10.25
CA LEU A 34 -2.86 7.03 11.65
C LEU A 34 -3.28 8.29 12.42
N GLU A 35 -3.11 9.48 11.84
CA GLU A 35 -3.56 10.74 12.45
C GLU A 35 -5.07 10.75 12.69
N GLU A 36 -5.87 10.39 11.69
CA GLU A 36 -7.34 10.33 11.79
C GLU A 36 -7.83 9.38 12.89
N ARG A 37 -7.01 8.37 13.23
CA ARG A 37 -7.31 7.38 14.28
C ARG A 37 -6.68 7.72 15.64
N GLY A 38 -6.01 8.86 15.77
CA GLY A 38 -5.39 9.29 17.03
C GLY A 38 -4.02 8.66 17.31
N TYR A 39 -3.38 8.03 16.32
CA TYR A 39 -2.08 7.35 16.44
C TYR A 39 -0.92 8.14 15.80
N ALA A 40 -0.99 9.47 15.81
CA ALA A 40 0.01 10.34 15.16
C ALA A 40 1.46 10.08 15.63
N ALA A 41 1.65 9.61 16.86
CA ALA A 41 2.97 9.26 17.40
C ALA A 41 3.65 8.09 16.65
N LEU A 42 2.88 7.27 15.93
CA LEU A 42 3.39 6.11 15.20
C LEU A 42 3.85 6.41 13.77
N LYS A 43 3.59 7.62 13.25
CA LYS A 43 3.99 8.01 11.88
C LYS A 43 5.45 7.73 11.53
N PRO A 44 6.44 8.04 12.39
CA PRO A 44 7.86 7.84 12.06
C PRO A 44 8.25 6.37 11.86
N PHE A 45 7.39 5.43 12.28
CA PHE A 45 7.61 4.00 12.12
C PHE A 45 7.09 3.46 10.79
N ILE A 46 6.30 4.23 10.03
CA ILE A 46 5.88 3.81 8.69
C ILE A 46 7.12 3.83 7.78
N HIS A 47 7.38 2.70 7.11
CA HIS A 47 8.51 2.54 6.19
C HIS A 47 9.89 2.72 6.85
N PHE A 48 9.99 2.55 8.18
CA PHE A 48 11.24 2.70 8.91
C PHE A 48 12.25 1.61 8.53
N GLY A 49 13.40 2.02 7.98
CA GLY A 49 14.47 1.11 7.57
C GLY A 49 14.17 0.28 6.32
N LEU A 50 13.10 0.61 5.60
CA LEU A 50 12.70 -0.08 4.38
C LEU A 50 13.06 0.73 3.13
N THR A 51 13.17 0.03 2.02
CA THR A 51 13.24 0.58 0.67
C THR A 51 11.93 0.32 -0.07
N SER A 52 11.71 1.02 -1.19
CA SER A 52 10.56 0.78 -2.06
C SER A 52 10.48 -0.68 -2.53
N GLU A 53 11.63 -1.32 -2.73
CA GLU A 53 11.68 -2.71 -3.19
C GLU A 53 11.19 -3.70 -2.15
N ASP A 54 11.41 -3.43 -0.85
CA ASP A 54 10.88 -4.28 0.24
C ASP A 54 9.35 -4.30 0.26
N ILE A 55 8.70 -3.27 -0.28
CA ILE A 55 7.24 -3.20 -0.40
C ILE A 55 6.80 -3.85 -1.71
N ASN A 56 7.42 -3.45 -2.82
CA ASN A 56 7.01 -3.88 -4.15
C ASN A 56 7.18 -5.39 -4.35
N ASN A 57 8.32 -5.96 -3.93
CA ASN A 57 8.59 -7.37 -4.16
C ASN A 57 7.59 -8.29 -3.42
N ILE A 58 7.24 -7.95 -2.18
CA ILE A 58 6.26 -8.68 -1.38
C ILE A 58 4.86 -8.50 -1.98
N ALA A 59 4.47 -7.26 -2.31
CA ALA A 59 3.14 -6.98 -2.87
C ALA A 59 2.91 -7.74 -4.19
N TYR A 60 3.88 -7.70 -5.12
CA TYR A 60 3.79 -8.45 -6.37
C TYR A 60 3.87 -9.97 -6.16
N GLY A 61 4.73 -10.42 -5.24
CA GLY A 61 4.83 -11.85 -4.90
C GLY A 61 3.51 -12.42 -4.39
N MET A 62 2.83 -11.70 -3.50
CA MET A 62 1.50 -12.07 -2.99
C MET A 62 0.44 -12.03 -4.09
N ALA A 63 0.40 -10.96 -4.89
CA ALA A 63 -0.58 -10.84 -5.98
C ALA A 63 -0.43 -11.98 -7.01
N LEU A 64 0.80 -12.34 -7.36
CA LEU A 64 1.07 -13.44 -8.27
C LEU A 64 0.71 -14.80 -7.66
N HIS A 65 1.04 -15.02 -6.38
CA HIS A 65 0.68 -16.23 -5.66
C HIS A 65 -0.84 -16.44 -5.64
N ASP A 66 -1.60 -15.40 -5.27
CA ASP A 66 -3.06 -15.45 -5.21
C ASP A 66 -3.66 -15.70 -6.60
N PHE A 67 -3.15 -15.02 -7.63
CA PHE A 67 -3.56 -15.25 -9.02
C PHE A 67 -3.32 -16.71 -9.45
N ILE A 68 -2.15 -17.26 -9.15
CA ILE A 68 -1.82 -18.64 -9.51
C ILE A 68 -2.81 -19.61 -8.85
N GLN A 69 -3.04 -19.48 -7.55
CA GLN A 69 -3.88 -20.41 -6.81
C GLN A 69 -5.36 -20.29 -7.12
N THR A 70 -5.87 -19.08 -7.31
CA THR A 70 -7.31 -18.82 -7.38
C THR A 70 -7.86 -18.70 -8.79
N ILE A 71 -7.01 -18.37 -9.77
CA ILE A 71 -7.42 -18.16 -11.17
C ILE A 71 -6.71 -19.13 -12.10
N LEU A 72 -5.38 -19.15 -12.12
CA LEU A 72 -4.63 -19.91 -13.12
C LEU A 72 -4.75 -21.43 -12.93
N THR A 73 -4.43 -21.94 -11.75
CA THR A 73 -4.48 -23.39 -11.47
C THR A 73 -5.89 -23.96 -11.63
N PRO A 74 -6.98 -23.31 -11.16
CA PRO A 74 -8.34 -23.81 -11.39
C PRO A 74 -8.81 -23.76 -12.85
N ALA A 75 -8.19 -22.92 -13.69
CA ALA A 75 -8.54 -22.78 -15.10
C ALA A 75 -7.78 -23.74 -16.04
N LEU A 76 -6.77 -24.45 -15.53
CA LEU A 76 -5.99 -25.48 -16.22
C LEU A 76 -6.48 -26.88 -15.84
#